data_AF-A0AAU5QBS3-F1
#
_entry.id   AF-A0AAU5QBS3-F1
#
_cell.length_a   1.000
_cell.length_b   1.000
_cell.length_c   1.000
_cell.angle_alpha   90.00
_cell.angle_beta   90.00
_cell.angle_gamma   90.00
#
_symmetry.space_group_name_H-M   'P 1'
#
loop_
_entity.id
_entity.type
_entity.pdbx_description
1 polymer ?
#
loop_
_entity_poly.entity_id
_entity_poly.type
_entity_poly.pdbx_seq_one_letter_code
_entity_poly.pdbx_strand_id
1 'polypeptide(L)'
;MTSHPGQSPTPTVVEPDWSTAGVLGAARGARDDEGPIGTEQLLAALTDEGSTARRALADARVTKTVMLSLLRDRAGRADAWTSTDDIARSVDIQVALGEHAAKGVQLTGAARRAVDTAMATAVQQRAKKLTTIMLLRAVLQDEQSRAAEALRICGTTPAAVIALLDGAEPDPDDGLDLMLWKTRDGLLGHRAYRSLGFFKRWLVISAGVNWSSTPIAWVKMEAEVHVKWLGHDEQRTEHLLLAVLATHEVAVHYPHLAAEGLAGANLLDTRYAGGRRLHEMGVDYASVWSAIDRDESERFALGAEDSRAVGKYLDAAASDSGTGPLVEALLRDDTRARRLVEALDAVGG
;
A
#
# COMPACT_ATOMS: atom_id res chain seq x y z
N MET A 1 54.16 -40.52 17.14
CA MET A 1 52.79 -39.99 17.30
C MET A 1 52.73 -38.64 16.60
N THR A 2 52.30 -38.65 15.34
CA THR A 2 52.13 -37.45 14.52
C THR A 2 50.67 -37.03 14.60
N SER A 3 50.41 -35.93 15.30
CA SER A 3 49.11 -35.28 15.41
C SER A 3 48.73 -34.71 14.05
N HIS A 4 47.67 -35.24 13.43
CA HIS A 4 47.05 -34.61 12.27
C HIS A 4 46.36 -33.30 12.70
N PRO A 5 46.57 -32.19 11.98
CA PRO A 5 45.82 -30.95 12.22
C PRO A 5 44.36 -31.20 11.87
N GLY A 6 43.47 -30.85 12.81
CA GLY A 6 42.03 -30.99 12.67
C GLY A 6 41.55 -30.23 11.44
N GLN A 7 40.86 -30.95 10.55
CA GLN A 7 39.98 -30.34 9.57
C GLN A 7 39.00 -29.44 10.32
N SER A 8 39.08 -28.13 10.08
CA SER A 8 38.02 -27.21 10.48
C SER A 8 36.71 -27.75 9.91
N PRO A 9 35.65 -27.91 10.72
CA PRO A 9 34.37 -28.39 10.21
C PRO A 9 33.94 -27.45 9.08
N THR A 10 33.76 -28.02 7.88
CA THR A 10 33.17 -27.31 6.76
C THR A 10 31.84 -26.74 7.26
N PRO A 11 31.59 -25.43 7.13
CA PRO A 11 30.34 -24.84 7.57
C PRO A 11 29.20 -25.60 6.89
N THR A 12 28.26 -26.10 7.68
CA THR A 12 27.06 -26.73 7.13
C THR A 12 26.30 -25.63 6.38
N VAL A 13 26.39 -25.66 5.05
CA VAL A 13 25.69 -24.70 4.20
C VAL A 13 24.21 -25.05 4.26
N VAL A 14 23.42 -24.21 4.94
CA VAL A 14 21.96 -24.31 4.88
C VAL A 14 21.53 -23.80 3.52
N GLU A 15 20.88 -24.66 2.73
CA GLU A 15 20.39 -24.27 1.42
C GLU A 15 19.20 -23.30 1.57
N PRO A 16 19.22 -22.17 0.83
CA PRO A 16 18.03 -21.33 0.71
C PRO A 16 16.93 -22.14 0.02
N ASP A 17 15.70 -22.06 0.52
CA ASP A 17 14.59 -22.70 -0.17
C ASP A 17 14.11 -21.90 -1.38
N TRP A 18 13.27 -22.52 -2.21
CA TRP A 18 12.67 -21.88 -3.37
C TRP A 18 11.90 -20.61 -3.01
N SER A 19 11.33 -20.51 -1.80
CA SER A 19 10.64 -19.31 -1.35
C SER A 19 11.61 -18.16 -1.10
N THR A 20 12.76 -18.43 -0.50
CA THR A 20 13.80 -17.44 -0.20
C THR A 20 14.55 -17.01 -1.45
N ALA A 21 14.82 -17.94 -2.38
CA ALA A 21 15.30 -17.60 -3.71
C ALA A 21 14.30 -16.69 -4.46
N GLY A 22 12.99 -16.99 -4.33
CA GLY A 22 11.90 -16.15 -4.84
C GLY A 22 11.90 -14.74 -4.24
N VAL A 23 12.11 -14.60 -2.92
CA VAL A 23 12.22 -13.31 -2.23
C VAL A 23 13.35 -12.47 -2.82
N LEU A 24 14.52 -13.04 -3.08
CA LEU A 24 15.65 -12.28 -3.64
C LEU A 24 15.40 -11.85 -5.08
N GLY A 25 14.76 -12.70 -5.87
CA GLY A 25 14.29 -12.34 -7.21
C GLY A 25 13.26 -11.21 -7.18
N ALA A 26 12.30 -11.28 -6.25
CA ALA A 26 11.29 -10.24 -6.05
C ALA A 26 11.92 -8.93 -5.52
N ALA A 27 12.89 -9.01 -4.61
CA ALA A 27 13.60 -7.85 -4.08
C ALA A 27 14.40 -7.14 -5.19
N ARG A 28 14.97 -7.92 -6.12
CA ARG A 28 15.57 -7.36 -7.34
C ARG A 28 14.54 -6.64 -8.20
N GLY A 29 13.35 -7.22 -8.38
CA GLY A 29 12.26 -6.61 -9.17
C GLY A 29 11.62 -5.38 -8.52
N ALA A 30 11.76 -5.22 -7.20
CA ALA A 30 11.29 -4.05 -6.46
C ALA A 30 12.23 -2.84 -6.53
N ARG A 31 13.37 -2.96 -7.22
CA ARG A 31 14.32 -1.87 -7.42
C ARG A 31 13.97 -1.05 -8.65
N ASP A 32 14.07 0.26 -8.53
CA ASP A 32 13.93 1.19 -9.65
C ASP A 32 15.28 1.48 -10.35
N ASP A 33 16.41 1.00 -9.79
CA ASP A 33 17.75 1.22 -10.34
C ASP A 33 18.68 -0.02 -10.25
N GLU A 34 19.91 0.14 -10.77
CA GLU A 34 20.96 -0.86 -10.74
C GLU A 34 21.72 -0.96 -9.38
N GLY A 35 21.29 -0.25 -8.33
CA GLY A 35 21.93 -0.22 -7.01
C GLY A 35 21.92 -1.54 -6.21
N PRO A 36 22.47 -1.60 -4.98
CA PRO A 36 22.39 -2.79 -4.14
C PRO A 36 20.96 -3.04 -3.63
N ILE A 37 20.60 -4.30 -3.36
CA ILE A 37 19.37 -4.67 -2.65
C ILE A 37 19.55 -4.33 -1.16
N GLY A 38 18.74 -3.38 -0.68
CA GLY A 38 18.64 -2.99 0.72
C GLY A 38 17.59 -3.77 1.50
N THR A 39 17.53 -3.49 2.80
CA THR A 39 16.56 -4.11 3.72
C THR A 39 15.11 -3.77 3.35
N GLU A 40 14.86 -2.59 2.78
CA GLU A 40 13.56 -2.15 2.29
C GLU A 40 13.06 -2.97 1.09
N GLN A 41 13.95 -3.37 0.18
CA GLN A 41 13.57 -4.25 -0.94
C GLN A 41 13.38 -5.69 -0.48
N LEU A 42 14.16 -6.17 0.50
CA LEU A 42 13.90 -7.47 1.15
C LEU A 42 12.53 -7.47 1.84
N LEU A 43 12.19 -6.41 2.58
CA LEU A 43 10.90 -6.24 3.21
C LEU A 43 9.77 -6.24 2.17
N ALA A 44 9.92 -5.47 1.08
CA ALA A 44 8.96 -5.45 -0.02
C ALA A 44 8.76 -6.84 -0.63
N ALA A 45 9.83 -7.60 -0.85
CA ALA A 45 9.74 -8.96 -1.37
C ALA A 45 9.05 -9.94 -0.40
N LEU A 46 9.18 -9.75 0.91
CA LEU A 46 8.50 -10.54 1.94
C LEU A 46 6.98 -10.28 1.99
N THR A 47 6.49 -9.21 1.38
CA THR A 47 5.05 -8.98 1.18
C THR A 47 4.45 -9.85 0.07
N ASP A 48 5.29 -10.61 -0.67
CA ASP A 48 4.84 -11.48 -1.76
C ASP A 48 4.43 -12.89 -1.27
N GLU A 49 3.62 -13.56 -2.10
CA GLU A 49 2.98 -14.88 -1.98
C GLU A 49 2.96 -15.67 -0.64
N GLY A 50 1.74 -16.04 -0.21
CA GLY A 50 1.39 -17.27 0.54
C GLY A 50 1.97 -17.51 1.95
N SER A 51 2.93 -16.70 2.40
CA SER A 51 3.68 -16.97 3.62
C SER A 51 3.06 -16.39 4.89
N THR A 52 3.42 -16.93 6.05
CA THR A 52 3.07 -16.34 7.35
C THR A 52 3.72 -14.96 7.54
N ALA A 53 4.93 -14.76 7.00
CA ALA A 53 5.58 -13.45 6.98
C ALA A 53 4.74 -12.40 6.23
N ARG A 54 4.24 -12.76 5.04
CA ARG A 54 3.30 -11.91 4.29
C ARG A 54 2.04 -11.60 5.08
N ARG A 55 1.44 -12.60 5.75
CA ARG A 55 0.22 -12.39 6.56
C ARG A 55 0.48 -11.40 7.70
N ALA A 56 1.55 -11.59 8.47
CA ALA A 56 1.93 -10.66 9.54
C ALA A 56 2.17 -9.23 9.03
N LEU A 57 2.82 -9.08 7.87
CA LEU A 57 3.00 -7.77 7.22
C LEU A 57 1.67 -7.18 6.75
N ALA A 58 0.80 -7.98 6.13
CA ALA A 58 -0.52 -7.55 5.69
C ALA A 58 -1.43 -7.14 6.87
N ASP A 59 -1.40 -7.91 7.96
CA ASP A 59 -2.12 -7.59 9.20
C ASP A 59 -1.58 -6.30 9.85
N ALA A 60 -0.30 -6.00 9.65
CA ALA A 60 0.31 -4.71 9.98
C ALA A 60 0.06 -3.61 8.93
N ARG A 61 -0.81 -3.84 7.93
CA ARG A 61 -1.13 -2.95 6.80
C ARG A 61 0.05 -2.65 5.87
N VAL A 62 1.11 -3.44 5.93
CA VAL A 62 2.31 -3.35 5.07
C VAL A 62 2.19 -4.36 3.93
N THR A 63 1.48 -3.98 2.88
CA THR A 63 1.24 -4.85 1.73
C THR A 63 2.26 -4.62 0.61
N LYS A 64 2.20 -5.48 -0.41
CA LYS A 64 2.98 -5.29 -1.65
C LYS A 64 2.70 -3.96 -2.33
N THR A 65 1.44 -3.55 -2.41
CA THR A 65 1.07 -2.24 -2.95
C THR A 65 1.73 -1.13 -2.15
N VAL A 66 1.64 -1.19 -0.81
CA VAL A 66 2.25 -0.18 0.08
C VAL A 66 3.75 -0.09 -0.12
N MET A 67 4.45 -1.21 -0.04
CA MET A 67 5.90 -1.24 -0.15
C MET A 67 6.38 -0.78 -1.53
N LEU A 68 5.75 -1.24 -2.62
CA LEU A 68 6.16 -0.80 -3.96
C LEU A 68 5.89 0.69 -4.20
N SER A 69 4.77 1.23 -3.68
CA SER A 69 4.46 2.66 -3.78
C SER A 69 5.49 3.49 -3.02
N LEU A 70 5.84 3.07 -1.79
CA LEU A 70 6.84 3.74 -0.97
C LEU A 70 8.23 3.73 -1.64
N LEU A 71 8.63 2.59 -2.21
CA LEU A 71 9.92 2.47 -2.92
C LEU A 71 9.97 3.40 -4.14
N ARG A 72 8.91 3.43 -4.96
CA ARG A 72 8.80 4.34 -6.11
C ARG A 72 8.79 5.80 -5.72
N ASP A 73 8.07 6.15 -4.65
CA ASP A 73 8.05 7.52 -4.14
C ASP A 73 9.45 8.00 -3.76
N ARG A 74 10.22 7.12 -3.13
CA ARG A 74 11.56 7.42 -2.62
C ARG A 74 12.68 7.26 -3.64
N ALA A 75 12.42 6.56 -4.74
CA ALA A 75 13.40 6.36 -5.80
C ALA A 75 13.90 7.70 -6.35
N GLY A 76 15.22 7.83 -6.48
CA GLY A 76 15.86 9.02 -7.05
C GLY A 76 15.89 10.27 -6.15
N ARG A 77 15.40 10.22 -4.91
CA ARG A 77 15.52 11.35 -3.96
C ARG A 77 16.79 11.20 -3.11
N ALA A 78 17.64 12.22 -3.09
CA ALA A 78 18.94 12.18 -2.39
C ALA A 78 18.79 11.92 -0.87
N ASP A 79 17.76 12.52 -0.26
CA ASP A 79 17.46 12.42 1.18
C ASP A 79 16.21 11.56 1.43
N ALA A 80 15.89 10.61 0.54
CA ALA A 80 14.69 9.80 0.68
C ALA A 80 14.69 8.94 1.94
N TRP A 81 15.86 8.51 2.38
CA TRP A 81 16.04 7.62 3.52
C TRP A 81 16.97 8.27 4.54
N THR A 82 16.56 8.26 5.81
CA THR A 82 17.48 8.63 6.91
C THR A 82 18.55 7.57 7.12
N SER A 83 18.21 6.29 6.95
CA SER A 83 19.18 5.20 7.04
C SER A 83 20.01 5.05 5.77
N THR A 84 21.32 4.87 5.95
CA THR A 84 22.24 4.53 4.84
C THR A 84 22.18 3.06 4.45
N ASP A 85 21.53 2.22 5.25
CA ASP A 85 21.49 0.75 5.11
C ASP A 85 22.88 0.09 4.96
N ASP A 86 23.94 0.80 5.34
CA ASP A 86 25.34 0.46 5.04
C ASP A 86 25.62 0.18 3.56
N ILE A 87 25.06 1.00 2.65
CA ILE A 87 25.32 0.90 1.20
C ILE A 87 26.83 0.92 0.87
N ALA A 88 27.64 1.71 1.60
CA ALA A 88 29.08 1.75 1.38
C ALA A 88 29.80 0.41 1.64
N ARG A 89 29.13 -0.55 2.30
CA ARG A 89 29.62 -1.90 2.59
C ARG A 89 28.89 -2.96 1.77
N SER A 90 28.37 -2.59 0.61
CA SER A 90 27.69 -3.54 -0.27
C SER A 90 28.60 -4.69 -0.69
N VAL A 91 28.01 -5.89 -0.76
CA VAL A 91 28.71 -7.13 -1.10
C VAL A 91 27.95 -7.89 -2.18
N ASP A 92 28.68 -8.66 -2.98
CA ASP A 92 28.05 -9.57 -3.94
C ASP A 92 27.23 -10.62 -3.20
N ILE A 93 26.01 -10.86 -3.68
CA ILE A 93 25.10 -11.85 -3.09
C ILE A 93 25.67 -13.28 -3.11
N GLN A 94 26.60 -13.58 -4.02
CA GLN A 94 27.28 -14.87 -4.07
C GLN A 94 28.21 -15.07 -2.87
N VAL A 95 28.78 -13.99 -2.32
CA VAL A 95 29.51 -14.06 -1.05
C VAL A 95 28.57 -14.44 0.09
N ALA A 96 27.29 -14.10 -0.06
CA ALA A 96 26.28 -14.32 0.96
C ALA A 96 25.62 -15.71 0.92
N LEU A 97 25.26 -16.15 -0.28
CA LEU A 97 24.40 -17.31 -0.50
C LEU A 97 25.10 -18.43 -1.29
N GLY A 98 26.38 -18.23 -1.62
CA GLY A 98 27.19 -19.15 -2.40
C GLY A 98 26.99 -19.01 -3.91
N GLU A 99 27.65 -19.90 -4.67
CA GLU A 99 27.76 -19.81 -6.14
C GLU A 99 26.42 -19.92 -6.88
N HIS A 100 25.39 -20.47 -6.23
CA HIS A 100 24.04 -20.61 -6.79
C HIS A 100 23.23 -19.30 -6.78
N ALA A 101 23.73 -18.25 -6.15
CA ALA A 101 23.06 -16.96 -6.12
C ALA A 101 23.18 -16.21 -7.45
N ALA A 102 22.25 -15.28 -7.70
CA ALA A 102 22.20 -14.50 -8.93
C ALA A 102 23.48 -13.66 -9.10
N LYS A 103 24.15 -13.79 -10.25
CA LYS A 103 25.36 -13.02 -10.57
C LYS A 103 25.05 -11.52 -10.71
N GLY A 104 26.01 -10.69 -10.27
CA GLY A 104 25.95 -9.24 -10.44
C GLY A 104 24.90 -8.55 -9.58
N VAL A 105 24.38 -9.22 -8.57
CA VAL A 105 23.45 -8.63 -7.59
C VAL A 105 24.23 -8.35 -6.32
N GLN A 106 24.16 -7.11 -5.83
CA GLN A 106 24.75 -6.73 -4.55
C GLN A 106 23.67 -6.63 -3.47
N LEU A 107 24.05 -6.94 -2.24
CA LEU A 107 23.29 -6.62 -1.02
C LEU A 107 23.93 -5.43 -0.34
N THR A 108 23.15 -4.55 0.31
CA THR A 108 23.69 -3.57 1.26
C THR A 108 24.30 -4.27 2.47
N GLY A 109 25.10 -3.55 3.27
CA GLY A 109 25.69 -4.13 4.48
C GLY A 109 24.62 -4.57 5.50
N ALA A 110 23.51 -3.83 5.63
CA ALA A 110 22.41 -4.21 6.52
C ALA A 110 21.63 -5.43 5.99
N ALA A 111 21.30 -5.46 4.69
CA ALA A 111 20.66 -6.60 4.05
C ALA A 111 21.49 -7.87 4.16
N ARG A 112 22.82 -7.76 3.98
CA ARG A 112 23.76 -8.87 4.18
C ARG A 112 23.69 -9.44 5.59
N ARG A 113 23.74 -8.58 6.62
CA ARG A 113 23.65 -9.01 8.03
C ARG A 113 22.33 -9.68 8.34
N ALA A 114 21.22 -9.19 7.78
CA ALA A 114 19.91 -9.82 7.94
C ALA A 114 19.92 -11.24 7.36
N VAL A 115 20.45 -11.43 6.14
CA VAL A 115 20.58 -12.77 5.54
C VAL A 115 21.48 -13.69 6.38
N ASP A 116 22.64 -13.22 6.82
CA ASP A 116 23.55 -13.99 7.68
C ASP A 116 22.89 -14.43 8.99
N THR A 117 22.18 -13.51 9.63
CA THR A 117 21.46 -13.76 10.89
C THR A 117 20.36 -14.79 10.68
N ALA A 118 19.61 -14.70 9.59
CA ALA A 118 18.56 -15.65 9.27
C ALA A 118 19.15 -17.06 9.00
N MET A 119 20.28 -17.15 8.29
CA MET A 119 21.01 -18.40 8.07
C MET A 119 21.56 -18.99 9.38
N ALA A 120 22.17 -18.16 10.23
CA ALA A 120 22.66 -18.58 11.55
C ALA A 120 21.53 -19.12 12.43
N THR A 121 20.35 -18.48 12.38
CA THR A 121 19.14 -18.94 13.06
C THR A 121 18.68 -20.30 12.54
N ALA A 122 18.67 -20.49 11.22
CA ALA A 122 18.33 -21.77 10.62
C ALA A 122 19.29 -22.89 11.06
N VAL A 123 20.60 -22.63 11.09
CA VAL A 123 21.62 -23.57 11.61
C VAL A 123 21.37 -23.89 13.08
N GLN A 124 21.16 -22.88 13.93
CA GLN A 124 20.93 -23.04 15.36
C GLN A 124 19.68 -23.90 15.63
N GLN A 125 18.62 -23.69 14.85
CA GLN A 125 17.37 -24.46 14.94
C GLN A 125 17.46 -25.83 14.24
N ARG A 126 18.61 -26.18 13.64
CA ARG A 126 18.80 -27.37 12.78
C ARG A 126 17.72 -27.48 11.70
N ALA A 127 17.26 -26.33 11.21
CA ALA A 127 16.28 -26.27 10.14
C ALA A 127 16.93 -26.73 8.83
N LYS A 128 16.18 -27.50 8.04
CA LYS A 128 16.65 -27.98 6.73
C LYS A 128 16.71 -26.86 5.68
N LYS A 129 16.04 -25.74 5.94
CA LYS A 129 15.78 -24.66 4.99
C LYS A 129 15.72 -23.33 5.72
N LEU A 130 16.21 -22.29 5.05
CA LEU A 130 15.93 -20.91 5.42
C LEU A 130 14.47 -20.56 5.08
N THR A 131 13.73 -19.96 6.01
CA THR A 131 12.32 -19.62 5.83
C THR A 131 12.11 -18.10 5.77
N THR A 132 11.01 -17.67 5.16
CA THR A 132 10.60 -16.24 5.14
C THR A 132 10.36 -15.68 6.53
N ILE A 133 9.94 -16.50 7.51
CA ILE A 133 9.79 -16.10 8.92
C ILE A 133 11.16 -15.74 9.52
N MET A 134 12.17 -16.59 9.32
CA MET A 134 13.53 -16.33 9.79
C MET A 134 14.11 -15.08 9.14
N LEU A 135 13.89 -14.92 7.83
CA LEU A 135 14.37 -13.75 7.10
C LEU A 135 13.66 -12.47 7.56
N LEU A 136 12.33 -12.48 7.72
CA LEU A 136 11.58 -11.33 8.23
C LEU A 136 12.08 -10.93 9.63
N ARG A 137 12.26 -11.88 10.55
CA ARG A 137 12.81 -11.60 11.88
C ARG A 137 14.18 -10.92 11.82
N ALA A 138 15.05 -11.42 10.95
CA ALA A 138 16.39 -10.86 10.80
C ALA A 138 16.40 -9.47 10.14
N VAL A 139 15.55 -9.24 9.14
CA VAL A 139 15.36 -7.92 8.50
C VAL A 139 14.87 -6.90 9.52
N LEU A 140 14.01 -7.31 10.44
CA LEU A 140 13.40 -6.46 11.46
C LEU A 140 14.23 -6.30 12.75
N GLN A 141 15.40 -6.95 12.85
CA GLN A 141 16.23 -6.88 14.05
C GLN A 141 16.96 -5.54 14.19
N ASP A 142 17.30 -4.89 13.07
CA ASP A 142 17.98 -3.59 13.07
C ASP A 142 16.94 -2.46 12.97
N GLU A 143 16.64 -1.82 14.10
CA GLU A 143 15.68 -0.70 14.19
C GLU A 143 16.13 0.55 13.42
N GLN A 144 17.40 0.63 13.02
CA GLN A 144 17.96 1.73 12.24
C GLN A 144 18.07 1.40 10.75
N SER A 145 17.62 0.21 10.32
CA SER A 145 17.59 -0.19 8.91
C SER A 145 16.52 0.57 8.11
N ARG A 146 16.65 0.57 6.78
CA ARG A 146 15.60 1.12 5.91
C ARG A 146 14.31 0.33 5.98
N ALA A 147 14.34 -0.97 6.26
CA ALA A 147 13.13 -1.75 6.54
C ALA A 147 12.38 -1.22 7.77
N ALA A 148 13.08 -0.97 8.88
CA ALA A 148 12.47 -0.40 10.08
C ALA A 148 11.94 1.03 9.83
N GLU A 149 12.67 1.84 9.06
CA GLU A 149 12.19 3.15 8.61
C GLU A 149 10.92 3.06 7.75
N ALA A 150 10.87 2.11 6.79
CA ALA A 150 9.70 1.87 5.96
C ALA A 150 8.46 1.52 6.80
N LEU A 151 8.60 0.64 7.80
CA LEU A 151 7.52 0.31 8.72
C LEU A 151 7.00 1.54 9.48
N ARG A 152 7.88 2.42 9.97
CA ARG A 152 7.49 3.66 10.66
C ARG A 152 6.68 4.59 9.76
N ILE A 153 7.04 4.69 8.49
CA ILE A 153 6.31 5.51 7.50
C ILE A 153 4.92 4.93 7.23
N CYS A 154 4.80 3.61 7.24
CA CYS A 154 3.53 2.90 7.17
C CYS A 154 2.70 2.97 8.47
N GLY A 155 3.19 3.67 9.52
CA GLY A 155 2.49 3.80 10.79
C GLY A 155 2.59 2.58 11.71
N THR A 156 3.59 1.69 11.50
CA THR A 156 3.81 0.50 12.33
C THR A 156 5.27 0.40 12.80
N THR A 157 5.62 -0.67 13.52
CA THR A 157 6.97 -0.88 14.07
C THR A 157 7.46 -2.30 13.80
N PRO A 158 8.79 -2.54 13.79
CA PRO A 158 9.34 -3.89 13.77
C PRO A 158 8.72 -4.80 14.84
N ALA A 159 8.61 -4.31 16.09
CA ALA A 159 8.05 -5.07 17.20
C ALA A 159 6.59 -5.48 16.99
N ALA A 160 5.76 -4.59 16.43
CA ALA A 160 4.36 -4.90 16.11
C ALA A 160 4.24 -6.01 15.05
N VAL A 161 5.04 -5.95 13.98
CA VAL A 161 5.08 -7.00 12.95
C VAL A 161 5.55 -8.33 13.53
N ILE A 162 6.54 -8.30 14.43
CA ILE A 162 7.00 -9.51 15.12
C ILE A 162 5.91 -10.09 16.03
N ALA A 163 5.17 -9.27 16.76
CA ALA A 163 4.06 -9.74 17.59
C ALA A 163 2.98 -10.45 16.76
N LEU A 164 2.62 -9.89 15.59
CA LEU A 164 1.68 -10.52 14.65
C LEU A 164 2.23 -11.83 14.08
N LEU A 165 3.54 -11.87 13.78
CA LEU A 165 4.22 -13.08 13.36
C LEU A 165 4.20 -14.18 14.43
N ASP A 166 4.18 -13.78 15.70
CA ASP A 166 4.05 -14.63 16.90
C ASP A 166 2.59 -14.95 17.26
N GLY A 167 1.61 -14.47 16.49
CA GLY A 167 0.20 -14.81 16.63
C GLY A 167 -0.63 -13.83 17.48
N ALA A 168 -0.13 -12.61 17.71
CA ALA A 168 -0.97 -11.54 18.24
C ALA A 168 -2.16 -11.27 17.31
N GLU A 169 -3.29 -10.84 17.89
CA GLU A 169 -4.43 -10.42 17.09
C GLU A 169 -4.12 -9.08 16.41
N PRO A 170 -4.47 -8.92 15.11
CA PRO A 170 -4.36 -7.63 14.43
C PRO A 170 -5.22 -6.58 15.12
N ASP A 171 -4.67 -5.39 15.33
CA ASP A 171 -5.48 -4.25 15.75
C ASP A 171 -6.39 -3.85 14.59
N PRO A 172 -7.72 -4.03 14.72
CA PRO A 172 -8.62 -3.70 13.64
C PRO A 172 -8.70 -2.18 13.40
N ASP A 173 -8.40 -1.38 14.42
CA ASP A 173 -8.58 0.07 14.41
C ASP A 173 -7.32 0.78 13.87
N ASP A 174 -7.50 1.67 12.90
CA ASP A 174 -6.49 2.63 12.40
C ASP A 174 -6.88 4.07 12.71
N GLY A 175 -7.98 4.28 13.44
CA GLY A 175 -8.66 5.57 13.56
C GLY A 175 -9.51 5.93 12.34
N LEU A 176 -9.56 5.08 11.30
CA LEU A 176 -10.44 5.27 10.15
C LEU A 176 -11.85 4.75 10.46
N ASP A 177 -12.88 5.49 10.05
CA ASP A 177 -14.26 5.05 10.15
C ASP A 177 -14.44 3.64 9.54
N LEU A 178 -15.15 2.77 10.27
CA LEU A 178 -15.44 1.39 9.87
C LEU A 178 -16.07 1.29 8.48
N MET A 179 -16.85 2.30 8.08
CA MET A 179 -17.51 2.34 6.77
C MET A 179 -16.52 2.54 5.61
N LEU A 180 -15.34 3.10 5.88
CA LEU A 180 -14.27 3.31 4.89
C LEU A 180 -13.30 2.13 4.79
N TRP A 181 -13.38 1.14 5.67
CA TRP A 181 -12.48 -0.01 5.68
C TRP A 181 -12.44 -0.76 4.35
N LYS A 182 -13.55 -0.83 3.63
CA LYS A 182 -13.56 -1.50 2.32
C LYS A 182 -12.79 -0.71 1.25
N THR A 183 -12.87 0.62 1.28
CA THR A 183 -12.11 1.52 0.39
C THR A 183 -10.63 1.50 0.76
N ARG A 184 -10.32 1.53 2.06
CA ARG A 184 -8.96 1.28 2.60
C ARG A 184 -8.39 -0.05 2.11
N ASP A 185 -9.10 -1.14 2.27
CA ASP A 185 -8.64 -2.48 1.88
C ASP A 185 -8.43 -2.60 0.36
N GLY A 186 -9.19 -1.83 -0.42
CA GLY A 186 -8.98 -1.64 -1.85
C GLY A 186 -7.66 -0.94 -2.16
N LEU A 187 -7.38 0.17 -1.48
CA LEU A 187 -6.12 0.92 -1.60
C LEU A 187 -4.91 0.09 -1.18
N LEU A 188 -4.98 -0.56 -0.02
CA LEU A 188 -3.91 -1.40 0.51
C LEU A 188 -3.72 -2.67 -0.32
N GLY A 189 -4.62 -3.01 -1.24
CA GLY A 189 -4.52 -4.22 -2.05
C GLY A 189 -4.85 -5.51 -1.28
N HIS A 190 -5.46 -5.42 -0.08
CA HIS A 190 -6.05 -6.57 0.60
C HIS A 190 -7.20 -7.16 -0.20
N ARG A 191 -7.95 -6.29 -0.88
CA ARG A 191 -9.06 -6.68 -1.73
C ARG A 191 -8.91 -6.03 -3.09
N ALA A 192 -8.96 -6.84 -4.14
CA ALA A 192 -9.10 -6.28 -5.47
C ALA A 192 -10.57 -5.97 -5.79
N TYR A 193 -10.80 -4.87 -6.51
CA TYR A 193 -12.12 -4.49 -7.01
C TYR A 193 -12.74 -5.66 -7.77
N ARG A 194 -13.79 -6.25 -7.19
CA ARG A 194 -14.47 -7.42 -7.76
C ARG A 194 -15.22 -7.09 -9.07
N SER A 195 -15.39 -5.81 -9.39
CA SER A 195 -15.91 -5.36 -10.69
C SER A 195 -14.93 -5.59 -11.84
N LEU A 196 -13.62 -5.70 -11.57
CA LEU A 196 -12.64 -6.01 -12.60
C LEU A 196 -12.75 -7.47 -13.02
N GLY A 197 -12.79 -7.71 -14.33
CA GLY A 197 -12.63 -9.05 -14.92
C GLY A 197 -11.33 -9.70 -14.45
N PHE A 198 -11.31 -11.03 -14.41
CA PHE A 198 -10.23 -11.82 -13.81
C PHE A 198 -8.82 -11.36 -14.23
N PHE A 199 -8.58 -11.14 -15.52
CA PHE A 199 -7.28 -10.70 -16.04
C PHE A 199 -6.87 -9.29 -15.58
N LYS A 200 -7.78 -8.32 -15.61
CA LYS A 200 -7.50 -6.96 -15.12
C LYS A 200 -7.26 -6.96 -13.62
N ARG A 201 -8.03 -7.76 -12.88
CA ARG A 201 -7.86 -7.95 -11.44
C ARG A 201 -6.49 -8.54 -11.11
N TRP A 202 -6.08 -9.57 -11.83
CA TRP A 202 -4.76 -10.18 -11.68
C TRP A 202 -3.64 -9.19 -12.00
N LEU A 203 -3.75 -8.41 -13.08
CA LEU A 203 -2.77 -7.37 -13.42
C LEU A 203 -2.63 -6.31 -12.33
N VAL A 204 -3.74 -5.82 -11.79
CA VAL A 204 -3.75 -4.79 -10.72
C VAL A 204 -3.09 -5.32 -9.44
N ILE A 205 -3.42 -6.54 -9.02
CA ILE A 205 -2.83 -7.18 -7.84
C ILE A 205 -1.33 -7.42 -8.06
N SER A 206 -0.96 -7.99 -9.20
CA SER A 206 0.43 -8.39 -9.48
C SER A 206 1.36 -7.20 -9.65
N ALA A 207 0.87 -6.08 -10.22
CA ALA A 207 1.67 -4.88 -10.44
C ALA A 207 1.79 -3.97 -9.21
N GLY A 208 1.01 -4.21 -8.15
CA GLY A 208 0.97 -3.33 -6.98
C GLY A 208 0.57 -1.90 -7.38
N VAL A 209 -0.53 -1.77 -8.13
CA VAL A 209 -1.01 -0.47 -8.60
C VAL A 209 -1.49 0.35 -7.41
N ASN A 210 -0.87 1.50 -7.20
CA ASN A 210 -1.33 2.47 -6.22
C ASN A 210 -2.43 3.34 -6.80
N TRP A 211 -3.69 3.01 -6.49
CA TRP A 211 -4.83 3.81 -6.93
C TRP A 211 -4.81 5.24 -6.41
N SER A 212 -4.16 5.49 -5.26
CA SER A 212 -4.06 6.85 -4.72
C SER A 212 -3.20 7.80 -5.58
N SER A 213 -2.33 7.27 -6.45
CA SER A 213 -1.60 8.10 -7.42
C SER A 213 -2.48 8.55 -8.61
N THR A 214 -3.65 7.92 -8.79
CA THR A 214 -4.58 8.17 -9.90
C THR A 214 -6.00 8.42 -9.38
N PRO A 215 -6.23 9.55 -8.67
CA PRO A 215 -7.43 9.75 -7.86
C PRO A 215 -8.73 9.69 -8.67
N ILE A 216 -8.78 10.18 -9.91
CA ILE A 216 -9.98 10.10 -10.76
C ILE A 216 -10.30 8.65 -11.14
N ALA A 217 -9.27 7.84 -11.45
CA ALA A 217 -9.47 6.43 -11.73
C ALA A 217 -9.94 5.68 -10.48
N TRP A 218 -9.40 6.02 -9.31
CA TRP A 218 -9.83 5.45 -8.03
C TRP A 218 -11.28 5.81 -7.70
N VAL A 219 -11.66 7.10 -7.81
CA VAL A 219 -13.04 7.58 -7.63
C VAL A 219 -14.02 6.85 -8.54
N LYS A 220 -13.66 6.64 -9.81
CA LYS A 220 -14.49 5.86 -10.74
C LYS A 220 -14.76 4.45 -10.22
N MET A 221 -13.72 3.75 -9.78
CA MET A 221 -13.82 2.38 -9.27
C MET A 221 -14.63 2.31 -7.96
N GLU A 222 -14.41 3.24 -7.03
CA GLU A 222 -15.16 3.33 -5.78
C GLU A 222 -16.63 3.63 -6.02
N ALA A 223 -16.96 4.54 -6.93
CA ALA A 223 -18.35 4.86 -7.23
C ALA A 223 -19.10 3.65 -7.82
N GLU A 224 -18.47 2.83 -8.68
CA GLU A 224 -19.07 1.57 -9.16
C GLU A 224 -19.31 0.56 -8.02
N VAL A 225 -18.47 0.58 -6.99
CA VAL A 225 -18.59 -0.28 -5.82
C VAL A 225 -19.72 0.21 -4.91
N HIS A 226 -19.81 1.52 -4.67
CA HIS A 226 -20.86 2.13 -3.85
C HIS A 226 -22.26 1.89 -4.43
N VAL A 227 -22.42 2.03 -5.75
CA VAL A 227 -23.68 1.69 -6.44
C VAL A 227 -24.15 0.29 -6.08
N LYS A 228 -23.24 -0.69 -6.09
CA LYS A 228 -23.57 -2.09 -5.75
C LYS A 228 -23.86 -2.29 -4.26
N TRP A 229 -23.19 -1.56 -3.38
CA TRP A 229 -23.43 -1.66 -1.93
C TRP A 229 -24.75 -1.04 -1.52
N LEU A 230 -25.13 0.07 -2.12
CA LEU A 230 -26.43 0.73 -1.95
C LEU A 230 -27.55 0.02 -2.74
N GLY A 231 -27.18 -0.97 -3.56
CA GLY A 231 -28.09 -1.73 -4.41
C GLY A 231 -28.75 -0.88 -5.50
N HIS A 232 -28.16 0.23 -5.90
CA HIS A 232 -28.68 1.04 -7.00
C HIS A 232 -28.37 0.37 -8.34
N ASP A 233 -29.28 0.49 -9.30
CA ASP A 233 -29.12 -0.12 -10.62
C ASP A 233 -28.16 0.66 -11.51
N GLU A 234 -27.99 1.95 -11.22
CA GLU A 234 -27.20 2.88 -12.05
C GLU A 234 -26.32 3.81 -11.20
N GLN A 235 -25.18 4.15 -11.78
CA GLN A 235 -24.28 5.15 -11.24
C GLN A 235 -24.85 6.56 -11.47
N ARG A 236 -24.81 7.38 -10.42
CA ARG A 236 -25.33 8.77 -10.38
C ARG A 236 -24.31 9.73 -9.78
N THR A 237 -24.51 11.03 -9.90
CA THR A 237 -23.52 12.03 -9.42
C THR A 237 -23.27 11.98 -7.92
N GLU A 238 -24.28 11.66 -7.09
CA GLU A 238 -24.11 11.50 -5.64
C GLU A 238 -23.15 10.36 -5.27
N HIS A 239 -23.07 9.31 -6.11
CA HIS A 239 -22.11 8.22 -5.92
C HIS A 239 -20.67 8.66 -6.23
N LEU A 240 -20.49 9.59 -7.16
CA LEU A 240 -19.18 10.20 -7.42
C LEU A 240 -18.75 11.06 -6.23
N LEU A 241 -19.67 11.85 -5.67
CA LEU A 241 -19.40 12.65 -4.48
C LEU A 241 -18.95 11.78 -3.31
N LEU A 242 -19.72 10.72 -3.02
CA LEU A 242 -19.41 9.73 -1.99
C LEU A 242 -18.04 9.07 -2.22
N ALA A 243 -17.71 8.73 -3.46
CA ALA A 243 -16.40 8.17 -3.82
C ALA A 243 -15.25 9.18 -3.67
N VAL A 244 -15.45 10.46 -4.00
CA VAL A 244 -14.44 11.51 -3.78
C VAL A 244 -14.13 11.64 -2.28
N LEU A 245 -15.15 11.65 -1.43
CA LEU A 245 -14.99 11.70 0.03
C LEU A 245 -14.26 10.46 0.56
N ALA A 246 -14.71 9.27 0.18
CA ALA A 246 -14.07 8.02 0.60
C ALA A 246 -12.57 7.99 0.24
N THR A 247 -12.24 8.33 -1.01
CA THR A 247 -10.84 8.32 -1.47
C THR A 247 -10.00 9.40 -0.80
N HIS A 248 -10.55 10.59 -0.52
CA HIS A 248 -9.86 11.65 0.21
C HIS A 248 -9.60 11.27 1.67
N GLU A 249 -10.62 10.81 2.40
CA GLU A 249 -10.48 10.49 3.82
C GLU A 249 -9.50 9.34 4.04
N VAL A 250 -9.53 8.32 3.18
CA VAL A 250 -8.51 7.27 3.18
C VAL A 250 -7.13 7.84 2.79
N ALA A 251 -7.02 8.68 1.77
CA ALA A 251 -5.74 9.27 1.36
C ALA A 251 -5.08 10.10 2.47
N VAL A 252 -5.87 10.83 3.27
CA VAL A 252 -5.39 11.58 4.44
C VAL A 252 -4.86 10.66 5.53
N HIS A 253 -5.49 9.49 5.74
CA HIS A 253 -5.00 8.48 6.70
C HIS A 253 -3.76 7.73 6.22
N TYR A 254 -3.55 7.60 4.90
CA TYR A 254 -2.39 6.93 4.29
C TYR A 254 -1.55 7.87 3.43
N PRO A 255 -0.93 8.91 4.03
CA PRO A 255 -0.24 9.95 3.26
C PRO A 255 0.96 9.39 2.47
N HIS A 256 1.61 8.32 2.95
CA HIS A 256 2.72 7.67 2.26
C HIS A 256 2.33 7.01 0.93
N LEU A 257 1.07 6.63 0.76
CA LEU A 257 0.54 6.14 -0.52
C LEU A 257 0.14 7.31 -1.40
N ALA A 258 -0.64 8.24 -0.85
CA ALA A 258 -1.21 9.34 -1.58
C ALA A 258 -0.16 10.36 -2.06
N ALA A 259 1.03 10.38 -1.46
CA ALA A 259 2.15 11.20 -1.87
C ALA A 259 2.98 10.62 -3.03
N GLU A 260 2.75 9.37 -3.47
CA GLU A 260 3.60 8.73 -4.48
C GLU A 260 3.73 9.60 -5.75
N GLY A 261 4.98 9.84 -6.14
CA GLY A 261 5.35 10.60 -7.34
C GLY A 261 5.18 12.11 -7.22
N LEU A 262 4.87 12.62 -6.02
CA LEU A 262 4.71 14.05 -5.76
C LEU A 262 5.97 14.63 -5.11
N ALA A 263 6.59 15.62 -5.75
CA ALA A 263 7.73 16.35 -5.19
C ALA A 263 7.30 17.76 -4.73
N GLY A 264 7.21 17.98 -3.42
CA GLY A 264 6.92 19.28 -2.83
C GLY A 264 5.83 19.26 -1.75
N ALA A 265 5.80 20.31 -0.91
CA ALA A 265 4.75 20.52 0.07
C ALA A 265 3.41 20.80 -0.62
N ASN A 266 2.30 20.30 -0.07
CA ASN A 266 0.91 20.57 -0.50
C ASN A 266 0.44 19.93 -1.81
N LEU A 267 1.09 18.84 -2.26
CA LEU A 267 0.63 18.13 -3.45
C LEU A 267 -0.50 17.13 -3.18
N LEU A 268 -0.60 16.59 -1.96
CA LEU A 268 -1.76 15.80 -1.53
C LEU A 268 -3.04 16.66 -1.57
N ASP A 269 -2.92 17.88 -1.05
CA ASP A 269 -3.90 18.97 -1.12
C ASP A 269 -4.36 19.30 -2.54
N THR A 270 -3.48 19.19 -3.52
CA THR A 270 -3.81 19.43 -4.93
C THR A 270 -4.48 18.21 -5.57
N ARG A 271 -3.92 17.01 -5.32
CA ARG A 271 -4.41 15.73 -5.87
C ARG A 271 -5.82 15.40 -5.36
N TYR A 272 -6.10 15.71 -4.11
CA TYR A 272 -7.40 15.45 -3.46
C TYR A 272 -8.18 16.73 -3.13
N ALA A 273 -7.91 17.82 -3.86
CA ALA A 273 -8.54 19.13 -3.63
C ALA A 273 -10.07 19.10 -3.55
N GLY A 274 -10.72 18.22 -4.32
CA GLY A 274 -12.17 18.08 -4.31
C GLY A 274 -12.70 17.52 -2.99
N GLY A 275 -12.06 16.50 -2.44
CA GLY A 275 -12.45 15.92 -1.16
C GLY A 275 -12.16 16.86 0.01
N ARG A 276 -11.00 17.54 -0.02
CA ARG A 276 -10.66 18.58 0.96
C ARG A 276 -11.70 19.69 0.97
N ARG A 277 -12.09 20.19 -0.21
CA ARG A 277 -13.11 21.24 -0.34
C ARG A 277 -14.44 20.82 0.28
N LEU A 278 -14.88 19.58 0.07
CA LEU A 278 -16.12 19.08 0.67
C LEU A 278 -16.01 18.98 2.19
N HIS A 279 -14.87 18.49 2.69
CA HIS A 279 -14.59 18.43 4.11
C HIS A 279 -14.57 19.83 4.77
N GLU A 280 -13.99 20.83 4.11
CA GLU A 280 -14.01 22.24 4.54
C GLU A 280 -15.44 22.83 4.56
N MET A 281 -16.37 22.27 3.79
CA MET A 281 -17.79 22.60 3.83
C MET A 281 -18.57 21.83 4.91
N GLY A 282 -17.89 21.04 5.75
CA GLY A 282 -18.53 20.19 6.75
C GLY A 282 -19.22 18.94 6.17
N VAL A 283 -18.91 18.58 4.93
CA VAL A 283 -19.44 17.39 4.27
C VAL A 283 -18.41 16.26 4.35
N ASP A 284 -18.79 15.17 5.00
CA ASP A 284 -17.95 13.97 5.17
C ASP A 284 -18.61 12.73 4.53
N TYR A 285 -17.85 11.65 4.42
CA TYR A 285 -18.33 10.40 3.86
C TYR A 285 -19.54 9.84 4.61
N ALA A 286 -19.54 9.90 5.94
CA ALA A 286 -20.59 9.32 6.77
C ALA A 286 -21.94 10.03 6.58
N SER A 287 -21.95 11.36 6.56
CA SER A 287 -23.14 12.18 6.32
C SER A 287 -23.71 11.98 4.92
N VAL A 288 -22.85 11.94 3.89
CA VAL A 288 -23.26 11.66 2.51
C VAL A 288 -23.77 10.23 2.35
N TRP A 289 -23.13 9.25 3.00
CA TRP A 289 -23.60 7.86 2.97
C TRP A 289 -25.00 7.74 3.58
N SER A 290 -25.21 8.29 4.79
CA SER A 290 -26.51 8.26 5.47
C SER A 290 -27.60 8.84 4.58
N ALA A 291 -27.34 9.99 3.98
CA ALA A 291 -28.30 10.70 3.15
C ALA A 291 -28.64 10.01 1.81
N ILE A 292 -27.71 9.23 1.26
CA ILE A 292 -27.93 8.46 0.03
C ILE A 292 -28.56 7.09 0.32
N ASP A 293 -28.40 6.56 1.53
CA ASP A 293 -29.01 5.29 1.91
C ASP A 293 -30.53 5.36 1.69
N ARG A 294 -31.10 4.24 1.22
CA ARG A 294 -32.39 4.22 0.52
C ARG A 294 -33.53 4.85 1.31
N ASP A 295 -33.47 4.73 2.64
CA ASP A 295 -34.48 5.24 3.57
C ASP A 295 -34.43 6.77 3.75
N GLU A 296 -33.30 7.43 3.45
CA GLU A 296 -33.15 8.88 3.57
C GLU A 296 -33.14 9.61 2.21
N SER A 297 -32.91 8.91 1.10
CA SER A 297 -32.84 9.55 -0.22
C SER A 297 -34.12 10.31 -0.62
N GLU A 298 -35.30 9.84 -0.18
CA GLU A 298 -36.58 10.52 -0.37
C GLU A 298 -36.71 11.76 0.53
N ARG A 299 -36.14 11.72 1.74
CA ARG A 299 -36.11 12.83 2.69
C ARG A 299 -35.34 14.02 2.14
N PHE A 300 -34.22 13.77 1.45
CA PHE A 300 -33.39 14.81 0.86
C PHE A 300 -33.92 15.34 -0.48
N ALA A 301 -35.03 14.79 -0.99
CA ALA A 301 -35.72 15.25 -2.20
C ALA A 301 -34.78 15.56 -3.38
N LEU A 302 -33.79 14.67 -3.60
CA LEU A 302 -32.71 14.87 -4.58
C LEU A 302 -33.19 15.00 -6.05
N GLY A 303 -34.49 14.89 -6.30
CA GLY A 303 -35.14 15.25 -7.57
C GLY A 303 -34.79 14.34 -8.75
N ALA A 304 -35.15 14.81 -9.95
CA ALA A 304 -34.98 14.10 -11.22
C ALA A 304 -33.50 13.90 -11.61
N GLU A 305 -33.29 13.12 -12.67
CA GLU A 305 -31.97 12.75 -13.23
C GLU A 305 -31.03 13.92 -13.48
N ASP A 306 -29.73 13.64 -13.45
CA ASP A 306 -28.67 14.62 -13.71
C ASP A 306 -28.75 15.16 -15.14
N SER A 307 -28.44 16.44 -15.32
CA SER A 307 -28.43 17.13 -16.62
C SER A 307 -27.50 16.52 -17.68
N ARG A 308 -26.53 15.70 -17.26
CA ARG A 308 -25.62 14.95 -18.14
C ARG A 308 -25.24 13.61 -17.49
N ALA A 309 -24.95 12.63 -18.34
CA ALA A 309 -24.52 11.31 -17.88
C ALA A 309 -23.22 11.38 -17.04
N VAL A 310 -23.16 10.58 -15.97
CA VAL A 310 -22.03 10.50 -15.03
C VAL A 310 -20.66 10.36 -15.71
N GLY A 311 -20.58 9.54 -16.76
CA GLY A 311 -19.34 9.34 -17.52
C GLY A 311 -18.75 10.64 -18.07
N LYS A 312 -19.57 11.64 -18.42
CA LYS A 312 -19.11 12.93 -18.93
C LYS A 312 -18.42 13.79 -17.88
N TYR A 313 -18.74 13.62 -16.59
CA TYR A 313 -18.02 14.28 -15.50
C TYR A 313 -16.64 13.66 -15.31
N LEU A 314 -16.56 12.32 -15.33
CA LEU A 314 -15.31 11.60 -15.19
C LEU A 314 -14.36 11.83 -16.37
N ASP A 315 -14.87 11.78 -17.60
CA ASP A 315 -14.06 12.02 -18.81
C ASP A 315 -13.48 13.44 -18.82
N ALA A 316 -14.26 14.44 -18.38
CA ALA A 316 -13.80 15.82 -18.29
C ALA A 316 -12.74 16.02 -17.20
N ALA A 317 -12.83 15.28 -16.08
CA ALA A 317 -11.84 15.34 -15.01
C ALA A 317 -10.60 14.48 -15.27
N ALA A 318 -10.66 13.51 -16.18
CA ALA A 318 -9.57 12.58 -16.45
C ALA A 318 -8.33 13.24 -17.09
N SER A 319 -8.48 14.43 -17.67
CA SER A 319 -7.36 15.23 -18.18
C SER A 319 -6.53 15.90 -17.08
N ASP A 320 -7.07 15.99 -15.85
CA ASP A 320 -6.47 16.69 -14.72
C ASP A 320 -5.95 15.72 -13.65
N SER A 321 -4.90 16.12 -12.93
CA SER A 321 -4.18 15.25 -11.98
C SER A 321 -4.83 15.12 -10.59
N GLY A 322 -6.09 15.56 -10.41
CA GLY A 322 -6.72 15.59 -9.09
C GLY A 322 -8.25 15.66 -9.10
N THR A 323 -8.87 15.56 -7.90
CA THR A 323 -10.34 15.51 -7.74
C THR A 323 -11.03 16.87 -7.75
N GLY A 324 -10.29 17.99 -7.73
CA GLY A 324 -10.84 19.34 -7.67
C GLY A 324 -11.80 19.67 -8.83
N PRO A 325 -11.36 19.55 -10.10
CA PRO A 325 -12.20 19.83 -11.27
C PRO A 325 -13.47 18.98 -11.33
N LEU A 326 -13.40 17.73 -10.86
CA LEU A 326 -14.58 16.86 -10.77
C LEU A 326 -15.62 17.43 -9.81
N VAL A 327 -15.20 17.76 -8.57
CA VAL A 327 -16.12 18.33 -7.57
C VAL A 327 -16.66 19.68 -8.02
N GLU A 328 -15.82 20.54 -8.61
CA GLU A 328 -16.27 21.82 -9.16
C GLU A 328 -17.38 21.62 -10.21
N ALA A 329 -17.19 20.68 -11.13
CA ALA A 329 -18.19 20.36 -12.14
C ALA A 329 -19.49 19.82 -11.54
N LEU A 330 -19.41 18.96 -10.52
CA LEU A 330 -20.57 18.40 -9.82
C LEU A 330 -21.36 19.49 -9.08
N LEU A 331 -20.69 20.43 -8.43
CA LEU A 331 -21.32 21.51 -7.65
C LEU A 331 -21.77 22.70 -8.51
N ARG A 332 -21.20 22.90 -9.70
CA ARG A 332 -21.59 23.99 -10.61
C ARG A 332 -22.91 23.69 -11.32
N ASP A 333 -23.09 22.47 -11.79
CA ASP A 333 -24.29 22.08 -12.53
C ASP A 333 -25.44 21.71 -11.58
N ASP A 334 -26.68 21.71 -12.10
CA ASP A 334 -27.84 21.18 -11.36
C ASP A 334 -27.77 19.64 -11.34
N THR A 335 -27.08 19.11 -10.33
CA THR A 335 -26.86 17.68 -10.12
C THR A 335 -27.47 17.22 -8.82
N ARG A 336 -27.67 15.91 -8.70
CA ARG A 336 -28.04 15.27 -7.44
C ARG A 336 -26.94 15.44 -6.38
N ALA A 337 -25.67 15.38 -6.77
CA ALA A 337 -24.55 15.67 -5.86
C ALA A 337 -24.61 17.10 -5.26
N ARG A 338 -24.90 18.11 -6.09
CA ARG A 338 -25.04 19.50 -5.63
C ARG A 338 -26.20 19.64 -4.64
N ARG A 339 -27.39 19.15 -5.04
CA ARG A 339 -28.60 19.20 -4.19
C ARG A 339 -28.39 18.48 -2.86
N LEU A 340 -27.65 17.38 -2.86
CA LEU A 340 -27.28 16.67 -1.64
C LEU A 340 -26.40 17.52 -0.72
N VAL A 341 -25.37 18.17 -1.25
CA VAL A 341 -24.50 19.07 -0.46
C VAL A 341 -25.30 20.24 0.10
N GLU A 342 -26.14 20.88 -0.72
CA GLU A 342 -27.01 21.99 -0.28
C GLU A 342 -27.98 21.55 0.83
N ALA A 343 -28.50 20.32 0.75
CA ALA A 343 -29.42 19.80 1.76
C ALA A 343 -28.72 19.40 3.07
N LEU A 344 -27.48 18.90 3.02
CA LEU A 344 -26.67 18.62 4.20
C LEU A 344 -26.27 19.92 4.93
N ASP A 345 -25.88 20.95 4.19
CA ASP A 345 -25.59 22.29 4.73
C ASP A 345 -26.81 22.88 5.46
N ALA A 346 -28.01 22.74 4.88
CA ALA A 346 -29.25 23.20 5.48
C ALA A 346 -29.67 22.46 6.78
N VAL A 347 -29.14 21.25 7.03
CA VAL A 347 -29.41 20.46 8.24
C VAL A 347 -28.36 20.71 9.33
N GLY A 348 -27.14 21.09 8.95
CA GLY A 348 -26.02 21.32 9.87
C GLY A 348 -25.90 22.74 10.44
N GLY A 349 -26.52 23.74 9.80
CA GLY A 349 -26.56 25.14 10.25
C GLY A 349 -27.67 25.46 11.25
#